data_AF-A0A1C6LUX5-F1
#
_entry.id   AF-A0A1C6LUX5-F1
#
_cell.length_a   1.000
_cell.length_b   1.000
_cell.length_c   1.000
_cell.angle_alpha   90.00
_cell.angle_beta   90.00
_cell.angle_gamma   90.00
#
_symmetry.space_group_name_H-M   'P 1'
#
loop_
_entity.id
_entity.type
_entity.pdbx_description
1 polymer ?
#
loop_
_entity_poly.entity_id
_entity_poly.type
_entity_poly.pdbx_seq_one_letter_code
_entity_poly.pdbx_strand_id
1 'polypeptide(L)' 'MNAIRTQDREGNDTFLNLVDFKWLMAGVGWWVDLSRLQSDRAYIDECLQRALGSDSELLRKRCVQLLGLIIA' A
#
# COMPACT_ATOMS: atom_id res chain seq x y z
N MET A 1 -4.49 -32.46 15.27
CA MET A 1 -4.71 -31.05 15.69
C MET A 1 -3.55 -30.25 15.15
N ASN A 2 -3.70 -29.62 13.98
CA ASN A 2 -2.60 -28.92 13.29
C ASN A 2 -2.72 -27.42 13.50
N ALA A 3 -1.61 -26.82 13.90
CA ALA A 3 -1.45 -25.43 14.26
C ALA A 3 -1.78 -24.49 13.08
N ILE A 4 -2.76 -23.62 13.32
CA ILE A 4 -2.77 -22.18 13.07
C ILE A 4 -2.29 -21.72 11.67
N ARG A 5 -3.26 -21.50 10.76
CA ARG A 5 -3.13 -20.76 9.49
C ARG A 5 -3.42 -19.25 9.68
N THR A 6 -2.77 -18.56 10.61
CA THR A 6 -2.96 -17.10 10.75
C THR A 6 -1.98 -16.29 9.90
N GLN A 7 -0.76 -16.77 9.67
CA GLN A 7 0.27 -16.06 8.89
C GLN A 7 -0.11 -15.81 7.41
N ASP A 8 -0.88 -16.72 6.79
CA ASP A 8 -1.30 -16.60 5.39
C ASP A 8 -2.30 -15.45 5.15
N ARG A 9 -3.02 -15.00 6.19
CA ARG A 9 -3.99 -13.90 6.06
C ARG A 9 -3.32 -12.54 6.12
N GLU A 10 -2.43 -12.31 7.09
CA GLU A 10 -1.77 -11.01 7.28
C GLU A 10 -0.85 -10.63 6.11
N GLY A 11 -0.12 -11.59 5.54
CA GLY A 11 0.70 -11.37 4.35
C GLY A 11 -0.13 -11.08 3.09
N ASN A 12 -1.30 -11.72 2.96
CA ASN A 12 -2.21 -11.51 1.84
C ASN A 12 -2.92 -10.15 1.95
N ASP A 13 -3.34 -9.76 3.15
CA ASP A 13 -3.97 -8.47 3.42
C ASP A 13 -3.01 -7.31 3.11
N THR A 14 -1.73 -7.44 3.46
CA THR A 14 -0.71 -6.43 3.14
C THR A 14 -0.48 -6.30 1.64
N PHE A 15 -0.36 -7.43 0.93
CA PHE A 15 -0.21 -7.44 -0.53
C PHE A 15 -1.42 -6.81 -1.23
N LEU A 16 -2.64 -7.15 -0.80
CA LEU A 16 -3.87 -6.60 -1.37
C LEU A 16 -3.94 -5.08 -1.18
N ASN A 17 -3.57 -4.57 0.00
CA ASN A 17 -3.50 -3.13 0.27
C ASN A 17 -2.49 -2.42 -0.65
N LEU A 18 -1.34 -3.04 -0.96
CA LEU A 18 -0.36 -2.49 -1.91
C LEU A 18 -0.89 -2.47 -3.35
N VAL A 19 -1.62 -3.51 -3.76
CA VAL A 19 -2.27 -3.58 -5.08
C VAL A 19 -3.36 -2.50 -5.21
N ASP A 20 -4.21 -2.36 -4.20
CA ASP A 20 -5.24 -1.33 -4.16
C ASP A 20 -4.63 0.07 -4.24
N PHE A 21 -3.58 0.32 -3.46
CA PHE A 21 -2.84 1.59 -3.49
C PHE A 21 -2.25 1.87 -4.88
N LYS A 22 -1.63 0.88 -5.51
CA LYS A 22 -1.10 1.00 -6.89
C LYS A 22 -2.19 1.42 -7.87
N TRP A 23 -3.37 0.81 -7.81
CA TRP A 23 -4.47 1.14 -8.73
C TRP A 23 -5.04 2.54 -8.48
N LEU A 24 -5.11 2.96 -7.21
CA LEU A 24 -5.53 4.33 -6.88
C LEU A 24 -4.54 5.36 -7.41
N MET A 25 -3.24 5.10 -7.30
CA MET A 25 -2.18 5.95 -7.88
C MET A 25 -2.32 6.02 -9.41
N ALA A 26 -2.57 4.88 -10.09
CA ALA A 26 -2.79 4.87 -11.53
C ALA A 26 -4.03 5.70 -11.92
N GLY A 27 -5.10 5.64 -11.13
CA GLY A 27 -6.33 6.41 -11.34
C GLY A 27 -6.15 7.94 -11.25
N VAL A 28 -5.11 8.41 -10.55
CA VAL A 28 -4.75 9.84 -10.48
C VAL A 28 -3.58 10.21 -11.42
N GLY A 29 -3.17 9.30 -12.30
CA GLY A 29 -2.15 9.54 -13.33
C GLY A 29 -0.72 9.13 -12.97
N TRP A 30 -0.50 8.44 -11.85
CA TRP A 30 0.82 7.98 -11.40
C TRP A 30 0.98 6.48 -11.54
N TRP A 31 1.91 6.05 -12.40
CA TRP A 31 2.25 4.63 -12.53
C TRP A 31 3.24 4.20 -11.46
N VAL A 32 2.87 3.16 -10.70
CA VAL A 32 3.66 2.62 -9.59
C VAL A 32 4.09 1.19 -9.88
N ASP A 33 5.36 0.89 -9.63
CA ASP A 33 5.93 -0.44 -9.70
C ASP A 33 5.65 -1.19 -8.38
N LEU A 34 4.88 -2.28 -8.46
CA LEU A 34 4.48 -3.06 -7.29
C LEU A 34 5.67 -3.78 -6.63
N SER A 35 6.62 -4.27 -7.42
CA SER A 35 7.80 -4.97 -6.90
C SER A 35 8.69 -4.02 -6.12
N ARG A 36 8.88 -2.80 -6.62
CA ARG A 36 9.57 -1.74 -5.88
C ARG A 36 8.79 -1.30 -4.65
N LEU A 37 7.47 -1.18 -4.76
CA LEU A 37 6.61 -0.81 -3.63
C LEU A 37 6.75 -1.78 -2.45
N GLN A 38 7.02 -3.06 -2.70
CA GLN A 38 7.20 -4.08 -1.66
C GLN A 38 8.60 -4.11 -1.02
N SER A 39 9.64 -3.73 -1.78
CA SER A 39 11.04 -3.98 -1.38
C SER A 39 11.88 -2.72 -1.21
N ASP A 40 11.41 -1.57 -1.71
CA ASP A 40 12.13 -0.30 -1.69
C ASP A 40 11.39 0.71 -0.79
N ARG A 41 11.96 0.91 0.41
CA ARG A 41 11.37 1.77 1.44
C ARG A 41 11.36 3.25 1.03
N ALA A 42 12.36 3.70 0.27
CA ALA A 42 12.39 5.07 -0.24
C ALA A 42 11.33 5.28 -1.31
N TYR A 43 11.13 4.27 -2.17
CA TYR A 43 10.11 4.32 -3.22
C TYR A 43 8.69 4.35 -2.66
N ILE A 44 8.38 3.56 -1.64
CA ILE A 44 7.07 3.61 -0.99
C ILE A 44 6.84 4.96 -0.30
N ASP A 45 7.84 5.50 0.40
CA ASP A 45 7.73 6.82 1.04
C ASP A 45 7.46 7.93 0.00
N GLU A 46 8.14 7.92 -1.14
CA GLU A 46 7.88 8.86 -2.24
C GLU A 46 6.44 8.73 -2.78
N CYS A 47 5.97 7.50 -2.99
CA CYS A 47 4.61 7.26 -3.47
C CYS A 47 3.57 7.73 -2.45
N LEU A 48 3.81 7.50 -1.15
CA LEU A 48 2.93 7.93 -0.07
C LEU A 48 2.88 9.47 0.03
N GLN A 49 4.01 10.16 -0.11
CA GLN A 49 4.05 11.62 -0.14
C GLN A 49 3.22 12.19 -1.30
N ARG A 50 3.32 11.60 -2.49
CA ARG A 50 2.49 12.00 -3.65
C ARG A 50 1.02 11.73 -3.42
N ALA A 51 0.67 10.58 -2.83
CA ALA A 51 -0.70 10.22 -2.50
C ALA A 51 -1.33 11.20 -1.49
N LEU A 52 -0.57 11.62 -0.47
CA LEU A 52 -1.03 12.62 0.51
C LEU A 52 -1.29 14.00 -0.12
N GLY A 53 -0.49 14.38 -1.12
CA GLY A 53 -0.67 15.63 -1.86
C GLY A 53 -1.72 15.60 -2.97
N SER A 54 -2.35 14.45 -3.24
CA SER A 54 -3.37 14.33 -4.28
C SER A 54 -4.71 14.94 -3.86
N ASP A 55 -5.46 15.46 -4.82
CA ASP A 55 -6.84 15.92 -4.62
C ASP A 55 -7.83 14.78 -4.34
N SER A 56 -7.45 13.53 -4.63
CA SER A 56 -8.29 12.35 -4.38
C SER A 56 -8.38 12.01 -2.90
N GLU A 57 -9.55 12.28 -2.31
CA GLU A 57 -9.84 11.97 -0.90
C GLU A 57 -9.70 10.46 -0.60
N LEU A 58 -10.13 9.61 -1.53
CA LEU A 58 -10.01 8.16 -1.40
C LEU A 58 -8.54 7.72 -1.32
N LEU A 59 -7.69 8.29 -2.19
CA LEU A 59 -6.26 7.99 -2.20
C LEU A 59 -5.58 8.47 -0.91
N ARG A 60 -5.90 9.69 -0.43
CA ARG A 60 -5.38 10.18 0.85
C ARG A 60 -5.78 9.28 2.02
N LYS A 61 -7.05 8.87 2.11
CA LYS A 61 -7.53 7.97 3.18
C LYS A 61 -6.82 6.62 3.16
N ARG A 62 -6.66 6.03 1.97
CA ARG A 62 -5.95 4.75 1.81
C ARG A 62 -4.46 4.88 2.12
N CYS A 63 -3.84 5.99 1.76
CA CYS A 63 -2.46 6.30 2.12
C CYS A 63 -2.21 6.30 3.63
N VAL A 64 -3.11 6.91 4.42
CA VAL A 64 -3.01 6.94 5.89
C VAL A 64 -3.18 5.53 6.49
N GLN A 65 -4.09 4.72 5.96
CA GLN A 65 -4.27 3.34 6.41
C GLN A 65 -3.02 2.49 6.12
N LEU A 66 -2.44 2.65 4.92
CA LEU A 66 -1.24 1.92 4.52
C LEU A 66 -0.03 2.31 5.39
N LEU A 67 0.13 3.59 5.73
CA LEU A 67 1.15 4.05 6.69
C LEU A 67 1.02 3.36 8.06
N GLY A 68 -0.21 3.17 8.56
CA GLY A 68 -0.47 2.48 9.81
C GLY A 68 -0.06 0.99 9.79
N LEU A 69 -0.12 0.35 8.62
CA LEU A 69 0.30 -1.04 8.44
C LEU A 69 1.81 -1.21 8.26
N ILE A 70 2.51 -0.18 7.76
CA ILE A 70 3.96 -0.23 7.50
C ILE A 70 4.78 0.08 8.76
N ILE A 71 4.20 0.81 9.72
CA ILE A 71 4.86 1.25 10.96
C ILE A 71 4.55 0.31 12.14
N ALA A 72 3.49 -0.50 12.05
CA ALA A 72 3.12 -1.51 13.04
C ALA A 72 3.97 -2.79 12.92
#